data_AF-X1V7Q3-F1
#
_entry.id   AF-X1V7Q3-F1
#
_cell.length_a   1.000
_cell.length_b   1.000
_cell.length_c   1.000
_cell.angle_alpha   90.00
_cell.angle_beta   90.00
_cell.angle_gamma   90.00
#
_symmetry.space_group_name_H-M   'P 1'
#
loop_
_entity.id
_entity.type
_entity.pdbx_description
1 polymer ?
#
loop_
_entity_poly.entity_id
_entity_poly.type
_entity_poly.pdbx_seq_one_letter_code
_entity_poly.pdbx_strand_id
1 'polypeptide(L)' 'MNFSQLKERAQQYLPREKMAIVEDACNFAMKAHQGQVRKSGEPYLEHPLQTAFTLAELQLDASSLAAALP' A
#
# COMPACT_ATOMS: atom_id res chain seq x y z
N MET A 1 -6.98 7.22 3.04
CA MET A 1 -5.76 7.24 2.20
C MET A 1 -6.02 6.43 0.93
N ASN A 2 -5.46 6.77 -0.24
CA ASN A 2 -5.63 5.97 -1.46
C ASN A 2 -4.30 5.58 -2.12
N PHE A 3 -4.34 4.63 -3.06
CA PHE A 3 -3.14 4.11 -3.72
C PHE A 3 -2.31 5.17 -4.44
N SER A 4 -2.94 6.18 -5.02
CA SER A 4 -2.24 7.26 -5.71
C SER A 4 -1.32 8.01 -4.73
N GLN A 5 -1.80 8.28 -3.51
CA GLN A 5 -1.00 8.94 -2.48
C GLN A 5 0.19 8.10 -2.03
N LEU A 6 0.00 6.79 -1.83
CA LEU A 6 1.10 5.88 -1.50
C LEU A 6 2.14 5.84 -2.64
N LYS A 7 1.68 5.74 -3.89
CA LYS A 7 2.53 5.69 -5.08
C LYS A 7 3.33 6.99 -5.24
N GLU A 8 2.68 8.14 -5.12
CA GLU A 8 3.35 9.45 -5.18
C GLU A 8 4.43 9.57 -4.09
N ARG A 9 4.14 9.15 -2.86
CA ARG A 9 5.12 9.18 -1.77
C ARG A 9 6.29 8.23 -2.03
N ALA A 10 6.02 6.99 -2.42
CA ALA A 10 7.02 5.97 -2.71
C ALA A 10 7.96 6.38 -3.86
N GLN A 11 7.42 6.99 -4.91
CA GLN A 11 8.19 7.46 -6.08
C GLN A 11 9.19 8.57 -5.77
N GLN A 12 9.03 9.30 -4.66
CA GLN A 12 9.96 10.36 -4.28
C GLN A 12 11.32 9.83 -3.82
N TYR A 13 11.41 8.58 -3.37
CA TYR A 13 12.63 8.03 -2.79
C TYR A 13 13.01 6.64 -3.31
N LEU A 14 12.05 5.84 -3.80
CA LEU A 14 12.34 4.54 -4.38
C LEU A 14 12.79 4.66 -5.84
N PRO A 15 13.80 3.86 -6.26
CA PRO A 15 14.13 3.70 -7.67
C PRO A 15 12.93 3.21 -8.48
N ARG A 16 12.81 3.65 -9.73
CA ARG A 16 11.70 3.28 -10.63
C ARG A 16 11.51 1.76 -10.77
N GLU A 17 12.61 1.01 -10.82
CA GLU A 17 12.61 -0.46 -10.89
C GLU A 17 12.01 -1.14 -9.64
N LYS A 18 12.03 -0.45 -8.49
CA LYS A 18 11.44 -0.93 -7.23
C LYS A 18 9.97 -0.57 -7.08
N MET A 19 9.42 0.29 -7.94
CA MET A 19 7.99 0.63 -7.88
C MET A 19 7.08 -0.51 -8.32
N ALA A 20 7.55 -1.39 -9.20
CA ALA A 20 6.73 -2.48 -9.74
C ALA A 20 6.16 -3.39 -8.63
N ILE A 21 6.97 -3.78 -7.65
CA ILE A 21 6.52 -4.64 -6.55
C ILE A 21 5.46 -3.97 -5.66
N VAL A 22 5.55 -2.64 -5.48
CA VAL A 22 4.56 -1.88 -4.70
C VAL A 22 3.24 -1.80 -5.45
N GLU A 23 3.29 -1.56 -6.77
CA GLU A 23 2.08 -1.53 -7.61
C GLU A 23 1.40 -2.90 -7.68
N ASP A 24 2.16 -3.97 -7.82
CA ASP A 24 1.64 -5.34 -7.82
C ASP A 24 1.00 -5.70 -6.48
N ALA A 25 1.63 -5.33 -5.36
CA ALA A 25 1.08 -5.52 -4.02
C ALA A 25 -0.23 -4.74 -3.81
N CYS A 26 -0.31 -3.49 -4.29
CA CYS A 26 -1.55 -2.70 -4.26
C CYS A 26 -2.67 -3.39 -5.04
N ASN A 27 -2.38 -3.86 -6.26
CA ASN A 27 -3.34 -4.56 -7.10
C ASN A 27 -3.80 -5.89 -6.48
N PHE A 28 -2.88 -6.60 -5.81
CA PHE A 28 -3.20 -7.81 -5.07
C PHE A 28 -4.13 -7.52 -3.89
N ALA A 29 -3.80 -6.54 -3.06
CA ALA A 29 -4.60 -6.12 -1.91
C ALA A 29 -6.02 -5.70 -2.30
N MET A 30 -6.17 -4.94 -3.39
CA MET A 30 -7.48 -4.57 -3.94
C MET A 30 -8.36 -5.77 -4.22
N LYS A 31 -7.79 -6.77 -4.91
CA LYS A 31 -8.51 -7.99 -5.29
C LYS A 31 -8.81 -8.85 -4.06
N ALA A 32 -7.83 -8.99 -3.17
CA ALA A 32 -7.96 -9.79 -1.95
C ALA A 32 -9.05 -9.25 -1.03
N HIS A 33 -9.13 -7.93 -0.85
CA HIS A 33 -10.07 -7.28 0.07
C HIS A 33 -11.34 -6.76 -0.60
N GLN A 34 -11.61 -7.12 -1.86
CA GLN A 34 -12.82 -6.67 -2.54
C GLN A 34 -14.07 -7.15 -1.79
N GLY A 35 -14.92 -6.20 -1.39
CA GLY A 35 -16.14 -6.49 -0.62
C GLY A 35 -15.92 -6.85 0.85
N GLN A 36 -14.67 -6.87 1.33
CA GLN A 36 -14.37 -7.10 2.74
C GLN A 36 -14.52 -5.81 3.55
N VAL A 37 -15.18 -5.93 4.70
CA VAL A 37 -15.42 -4.83 5.65
C VAL A 37 -14.89 -5.21 7.02
N ARG A 38 -14.41 -4.21 7.76
CA ARG A 38 -13.99 -4.37 9.16
C ARG A 38 -15.23 -4.41 10.06
N LYS A 39 -15.03 -4.77 11.34
CA LYS A 39 -16.08 -4.66 12.37
C LYS A 39 -16.65 -3.23 12.50
N SER A 40 -15.87 -2.20 12.15
CA SER A 40 -16.33 -0.80 12.11
C SER A 40 -17.27 -0.49 10.94
N GLY A 41 -17.38 -1.37 9.93
CA GLY A 41 -18.10 -1.13 8.69
C GLY A 41 -17.26 -0.48 7.58
N GLU A 42 -16.03 -0.07 7.88
CA GLU A 42 -15.11 0.51 6.89
C GLU A 42 -14.54 -0.57 5.95
N PRO A 43 -14.17 -0.21 4.70
CA PRO A 43 -13.45 -1.12 3.80
C PRO A 43 -12.17 -1.63 4.45
N TYR A 44 -11.93 -2.95 4.37
CA TYR A 44 -10.76 -3.56 5.00
C TYR A 44 -9.44 -2.94 4.51
N LEU A 45 -9.39 -2.62 3.22
CA LEU A 45 -8.24 -2.11 2.50
C LEU A 45 -7.65 -0.80 3.07
N GLU A 46 -8.46 -0.01 3.77
CA GLU A 46 -8.01 1.27 4.31
C GLU A 46 -6.89 1.11 5.35
N HIS A 47 -6.93 0.04 6.14
CA HIS A 47 -5.93 -0.19 7.17
C HIS A 47 -4.55 -0.59 6.62
N PRO A 48 -4.42 -1.62 5.75
CA PRO A 48 -3.16 -1.93 5.06
C PRO A 48 -2.55 -0.73 4.32
N LEU A 49 -3.39 0.06 3.64
CA LEU A 49 -2.97 1.28 2.96
C LEU A 49 -2.35 2.32 3.90
N GLN A 50 -2.98 2.55 5.05
CA GLN A 50 -2.47 3.46 6.06
C GLN A 50 -1.12 2.98 6.60
N THR A 51 -0.99 1.69 6.88
CA THR A 51 0.27 1.08 7.35
C THR A 51 1.38 1.27 6.30
N ALA A 52 1.13 0.91 5.04
CA ALA A 52 2.09 1.10 3.95
C ALA A 52 2.49 2.57 3.79
N PHE A 53 1.54 3.50 3.94
CA PHE A 53 1.84 4.93 3.87
C PHE A 53 2.78 5.38 4.99
N THR A 54 2.53 4.97 6.25
CA THR A 54 3.45 5.26 7.37
C THR A 54 4.85 4.70 7.13
N LEU A 55 4.96 3.49 6.55
CA LEU A 55 6.27 2.94 6.20
C LEU A 55 6.97 3.76 5.10
N ALA A 56 6.20 4.31 4.14
CA ALA A 56 6.72 5.19 3.11
C ALA A 56 7.12 6.57 3.65
N GLU A 57 6.46 7.08 4.69
CA GLU A 57 6.88 8.28 5.42
C GLU A 57 8.27 8.08 6.05
N LEU A 58 8.52 6.89 6.60
CA LEU A 58 9.80 6.46 7.15
C LEU A 58 10.85 6.08 6.08
N GLN A 59 10.50 6.17 4.79
CA GLN A 59 11.35 5.81 3.65
C GLN A 59 11.88 4.37 3.70
N LEU A 60 11.08 3.43 4.20
CA LEU A 60 11.41 2.00 4.17
C LEU A 60 11.45 1.45 2.75
N ASP A 61 12.12 0.30 2.58
CA ASP A 61 12.31 -0.30 1.26
C ASP A 61 11.00 -0.78 0.62
N ALA A 62 11.03 -1.00 -0.70
CA ALA A 62 9.87 -1.44 -1.46
C ALA A 62 9.27 -2.76 -0.95
N SER A 63 10.10 -3.67 -0.43
CA SER A 63 9.65 -4.94 0.12
C SER A 63 8.83 -4.73 1.39
N SER A 64 9.25 -3.80 2.27
CA SER A 64 8.49 -3.43 3.47
C SER A 64 7.14 -2.82 3.13
N LEU A 65 7.08 -1.94 2.12
CA LEU A 65 5.82 -1.37 1.64
C LEU A 65 4.89 -2.46 1.08
N ALA A 66 5.44 -3.33 0.23
CA ALA A 66 4.69 -4.42 -0.37
C ALA A 66 4.15 -5.41 0.68
N ALA A 67 4.91 -5.66 1.75
CA ALA A 67 4.51 -6.55 2.84
C ALA A 67 3.38 -5.98 3.72
N ALA A 68 3.15 -4.68 3.69
CA ALA A 68 2.11 -4.01 4.49
C ALA A 68 0.73 -3.95 3.82
N LEU A 69 0.64 -4.37 2.55
CA LEU A 69 -0.56 -4.27 1.71
C LEU A 69 -1.49 -5.51 1.72
N PRO A 70 -1.02 -6.77 1.88
CA PRO A 70 -1.87 -7.97 1.91
C PRO A 70 -2.83 -8.07 3.10
#